data_AF-A0A8J5VRK2-F1
#
_entry.id   AF-A0A8J5VRK2-F1
#
_cell.length_a   1.000
_cell.length_b   1.000
_cell.length_c   1.000
_cell.angle_alpha   90.00
_cell.angle_beta   90.00
_cell.angle_gamma   90.00
#
_symmetry.space_group_name_H-M   'P 1'
#
loop_
_entity.id
_entity.type
_entity.pdbx_description
1 polymer ?
#
loop_
_entity_poly.entity_id
_entity_poly.type
_entity_poly.pdbx_seq_one_letter_code
_entity_poly.pdbx_strand_id
1 'polypeptide(L)'
;MPSEKWLCTSMGFQAPSNAILFNEDWNTLSPIAKLPFINHSDSLHGLGKEIYRYKATLKDLGVIVEAELGYRFVISGLNIPNDPSVMSKDTVLALLKCISKSFQTTSELPEDFKKKINKEWLKTTMGYRCPDKCVLFDPDNSFICREDGPFIDDEFYGSEIAAFKDVLGKIGAVVNIKCGHELVAQHLRSHKDPVTISRIYMYLVECKWCTQD
;
A
#
# COMPACT_ATOMS: atom_id res chain seq x y z
N MET A 1 32.94 9.71 8.09
CA MET A 1 31.81 10.12 8.95
C MET A 1 30.43 9.72 8.42
N PRO A 2 30.05 9.84 7.13
CA PRO A 2 28.68 9.52 6.68
C PRO A 2 28.24 8.06 6.88
N SER A 3 29.19 7.13 6.92
CA SER A 3 28.96 5.68 7.06
C SER A 3 29.00 5.17 8.50
N GLU A 4 29.36 6.03 9.45
CA GLU A 4 29.63 5.63 10.83
C GLU A 4 28.32 5.58 11.63
N LYS A 5 28.10 4.47 12.36
CA LYS A 5 26.84 4.22 13.06
C LYS A 5 26.86 4.82 14.47
N TRP A 6 26.55 6.11 14.57
CA TRP A 6 26.55 6.82 15.85
C TRP A 6 25.19 7.41 16.22
N LEU A 7 24.24 7.48 15.27
CA LEU A 7 22.96 8.13 15.50
C LEU A 7 21.97 7.14 16.13
N CYS A 8 21.46 7.45 17.33
CA CYS A 8 20.51 6.59 18.03
C CYS A 8 19.11 6.69 17.40
N THR A 9 18.54 5.55 17.00
CA THR A 9 17.20 5.46 16.40
C THR A 9 16.34 4.41 17.10
N SER A 10 15.05 4.36 16.77
CA SER A 10 14.12 3.29 17.16
C SER A 10 14.57 1.88 16.74
N MET A 11 15.54 1.78 15.82
CA MET A 11 16.13 0.54 15.30
C MET A 11 17.61 0.39 15.69
N GLY A 12 18.02 1.01 16.81
CA GLY A 12 19.40 1.01 17.30
C GLY A 12 20.27 2.10 16.66
N PHE A 13 21.59 1.96 16.79
CA PHE A 13 22.55 2.92 16.22
C PHE A 13 22.66 2.76 14.70
N GLN A 14 22.40 3.84 13.97
CA GLN A 14 22.41 3.88 12.51
C GLN A 14 23.37 4.97 12.00
N ALA A 15 23.79 4.83 10.75
CA ALA A 15 24.46 5.91 10.04
C ALA A 15 23.46 7.03 9.75
N PRO A 16 23.88 8.31 9.65
CA PRO A 16 22.99 9.42 9.31
C PRO A 16 22.14 9.16 8.06
N SER A 17 22.73 8.57 7.02
CA SER A 17 22.02 8.19 5.78
C SER A 17 20.91 7.14 5.95
N ASN A 18 20.89 6.44 7.08
CA ASN A 18 19.96 5.39 7.45
C ASN A 18 19.03 5.78 8.61
N ALA A 19 18.89 7.08 8.89
CA ALA A 19 18.03 7.59 9.93
C ALA A 19 17.02 8.60 9.37
N ILE A 20 15.88 8.69 10.06
CA ILE A 20 14.79 9.59 9.70
C ILE A 20 14.57 10.56 10.86
N LEU A 21 14.59 11.86 10.57
CA LEU A 21 14.07 12.86 11.49
C LEU A 21 12.54 12.82 11.41
N PHE A 22 11.90 12.45 12.50
CA PHE A 22 10.45 12.35 12.56
C PHE A 22 9.78 13.70 12.26
N ASN A 23 8.68 13.67 11.52
CA ASN A 23 7.80 14.81 11.26
C ASN A 23 6.37 14.27 11.09
N GLU A 24 5.37 15.15 11.04
CA GLU A 24 3.97 14.74 10.98
C GLU A 24 3.59 14.01 9.69
N ASP A 25 4.32 14.22 8.59
CA ASP A 25 4.09 13.54 7.32
C ASP A 25 4.22 12.02 7.46
N TRP A 26 5.09 11.57 8.39
CA TRP A 26 5.31 10.16 8.67
C TRP A 26 4.19 9.49 9.46
N ASN A 27 3.26 10.25 10.05
CA ASN A 27 2.16 9.68 10.86
C ASN A 27 1.32 8.68 10.06
N THR A 28 1.09 8.97 8.78
CA THR A 28 0.29 8.12 7.88
C THR A 28 0.93 6.76 7.62
N LEU A 29 2.26 6.69 7.60
CA LEU A 29 3.03 5.49 7.25
C LEU A 29 3.57 4.74 8.48
N SER A 30 3.65 5.42 9.63
CA SER A 30 4.12 4.84 10.89
C SER A 30 3.42 3.55 11.34
N PRO A 31 2.10 3.34 11.12
CA PRO A 31 1.43 2.11 11.55
C PRO A 31 1.81 0.88 10.72
N ILE A 32 2.30 1.10 9.49
CA ILE A 32 2.51 0.04 8.50
C ILE A 32 3.98 -0.16 8.13
N ALA A 33 4.89 0.66 8.66
CA ALA A 33 6.32 0.58 8.37
C ALA A 33 7.15 0.78 9.64
N LYS A 34 8.11 -0.13 9.84
CA LYS A 34 9.16 0.05 10.85
C LYS A 34 10.23 0.97 10.30
N LEU A 35 10.22 2.22 10.78
CA LEU A 35 11.07 3.30 10.30
C LEU A 35 12.14 3.66 11.35
N PRO A 36 13.40 3.91 10.95
CA PRO A 36 14.50 4.23 11.86
C PRO A 36 14.45 5.71 12.30
N PHE A 37 13.41 6.07 13.05
CA PHE A 37 13.26 7.41 13.59
C PHE A 37 14.33 7.70 14.62
N ILE A 38 14.94 8.88 14.53
CA ILE A 38 15.87 9.38 15.54
C ILE A 38 15.17 9.39 16.91
N ASN A 39 15.85 8.82 17.90
CA ASN A 39 15.36 8.81 19.27
C ASN A 39 15.44 10.23 19.85
N HIS A 40 14.33 10.96 19.78
CA HIS A 40 14.18 12.33 20.29
C HIS A 40 13.57 12.37 21.70
N SER A 41 13.42 11.21 22.36
CA SER A 41 12.98 11.15 23.75
C SER A 41 14.05 11.71 24.69
N ASP A 42 13.68 12.03 25.92
CA ASP A 42 14.62 12.43 26.98
C ASP A 42 15.19 11.22 27.73
N SER A 43 15.20 10.04 27.10
CA SER A 43 15.78 8.81 27.68
C SER A 43 17.31 8.86 27.72
N LEU A 44 17.93 7.92 28.43
CA LEU A 44 19.41 7.83 28.63
C LEU A 44 20.24 7.89 27.33
N HIS A 45 19.65 7.52 26.19
CA HIS A 45 20.28 7.55 24.86
C HIS A 45 19.52 8.41 23.85
N GLY A 46 18.53 9.17 24.31
CA GLY A 46 17.75 10.06 23.47
C GLY A 46 18.44 11.40 23.29
N LEU A 47 18.31 11.97 22.09
CA LEU A 47 18.94 13.25 21.71
C LEU A 47 18.11 14.46 22.17
N GLY A 48 16.98 14.22 22.84
CA GLY A 48 16.02 15.24 23.24
C GLY A 48 15.37 15.95 22.06
N LYS A 49 14.45 16.89 22.35
CA LYS A 49 13.79 17.70 21.32
C LYS A 49 14.70 18.77 20.69
N GLU A 50 15.84 19.07 21.30
CA GLU A 50 16.79 20.04 20.73
C GLU A 50 17.38 19.57 19.39
N ILE A 51 17.34 18.27 19.09
CA ILE A 51 17.78 17.70 17.81
C ILE A 51 17.09 18.35 16.59
N TYR A 52 15.84 18.81 16.76
CA TYR A 52 15.08 19.48 15.70
C TYR A 52 15.69 20.82 15.29
N ARG A 53 16.47 21.48 16.16
CA ARG A 53 17.17 22.74 15.84
C ARG A 53 18.30 22.54 14.84
N TYR A 54 18.83 21.32 14.77
CA TYR A 54 19.90 20.93 13.85
C TYR A 54 19.39 20.35 12.53
N LYS A 55 18.10 20.55 12.19
CA LYS A 55 17.48 20.01 10.97
C LYS A 55 18.32 20.20 9.71
N ALA A 56 18.87 21.40 9.49
CA ALA A 56 19.71 21.70 8.33
C ALA A 56 21.01 20.87 8.35
N THR A 57 21.72 20.87 9.48
CA THR A 57 22.95 20.07 9.66
C THR A 57 22.70 18.57 9.52
N LEU A 58 21.57 18.06 10.05
CA LEU A 58 21.19 16.66 9.91
C LEU A 58 20.92 16.30 8.45
N LYS A 59 20.25 17.19 7.70
CA LYS A 59 20.05 17.03 6.26
C LYS A 59 21.38 16.97 5.52
N ASP A 60 22.32 17.86 5.85
CA ASP A 60 23.67 17.88 5.24
C ASP A 60 24.48 16.61 5.56
N LEU A 61 24.26 16.02 6.74
CA LEU A 61 24.85 14.73 7.13
C LEU A 61 24.19 13.53 6.44
N GLY A 62 23.06 13.73 5.74
CA GLY A 62 22.34 12.70 5.00
C GLY A 62 21.14 12.10 5.73
N VAL A 63 20.75 12.64 6.88
CA VAL A 63 19.50 12.24 7.56
C VAL A 63 18.31 12.57 6.66
N ILE A 64 17.37 11.64 6.57
CA ILE A 64 16.13 11.87 5.84
C ILE A 64 15.21 12.73 6.68
N VAL A 65 14.98 13.95 6.21
CA VAL A 65 14.10 14.93 6.86
C VAL A 65 12.76 15.05 6.13
N GLU A 66 12.73 14.67 4.85
CA GLU A 66 11.54 14.77 3.99
C GLU A 66 11.00 13.37 3.69
N ALA A 67 9.70 13.17 3.89
CA ALA A 67 9.04 11.88 3.64
C ALA A 67 9.20 11.39 2.20
N GLU A 68 9.23 12.32 1.24
CA GLU A 68 9.40 12.03 -0.19
C GLU A 68 10.75 11.38 -0.53
N LEU A 69 11.76 11.53 0.33
CA LEU A 69 13.09 10.94 0.13
C LEU A 69 13.22 9.58 0.84
N GLY A 70 12.29 9.23 1.73
CA GLY A 70 12.40 8.04 2.56
C GLY A 70 11.48 6.88 2.18
N TYR A 71 10.85 6.89 0.99
CA TYR A 71 10.03 5.77 0.51
C TYR A 71 10.81 4.43 0.52
N ARG A 72 12.13 4.45 0.29
CA ARG A 72 12.97 3.25 0.39
C ARG A 72 12.87 2.57 1.75
N PHE A 73 12.77 3.34 2.83
CA PHE A 73 12.62 2.81 4.20
C PHE A 73 11.24 2.22 4.42
N VAL A 74 10.21 2.77 3.78
CA VAL A 74 8.85 2.22 3.80
C VAL A 74 8.83 0.87 3.10
N ILE A 75 9.43 0.78 1.91
CA ILE A 75 9.51 -0.48 1.14
C ILE A 75 10.30 -1.54 1.92
N SER A 76 11.49 -1.21 2.45
CA SER A 76 12.29 -2.18 3.22
C SER A 76 11.66 -2.53 4.56
N GLY A 77 11.11 -1.53 5.25
CA GLY A 77 10.57 -1.61 6.61
C GLY A 77 9.08 -1.98 6.68
N LEU A 78 8.44 -2.24 5.54
CA LEU A 78 7.02 -2.54 5.48
C LEU A 78 6.67 -3.69 6.44
N ASN A 79 5.61 -3.48 7.20
CA ASN A 79 5.04 -4.41 8.15
C ASN A 79 3.54 -4.16 8.23
N ILE A 80 2.79 -4.73 7.29
CA ILE A 80 1.33 -4.60 7.25
C ILE A 80 0.74 -5.28 8.48
N PRO A 81 -0.09 -4.57 9.29
CA PRO A 81 -0.79 -5.14 10.43
C PRO A 81 -1.66 -6.33 10.03
N ASN A 82 -1.92 -7.24 10.96
CA ASN A 82 -2.84 -8.36 10.70
C ASN A 82 -4.31 -7.92 10.70
N ASP A 83 -4.62 -6.83 11.43
CA ASP A 83 -5.92 -6.19 11.39
C ASP A 83 -5.89 -5.07 10.36
N PRO A 84 -6.57 -5.23 9.21
CA PRO A 84 -6.58 -4.22 8.16
C PRO A 84 -7.38 -2.98 8.50
N SER A 85 -8.27 -3.03 9.51
CA SER A 85 -9.07 -1.87 9.92
C SER A 85 -8.22 -0.73 10.51
N VAL A 86 -6.99 -1.04 10.93
CA VAL A 86 -5.99 -0.07 11.39
C VAL A 86 -5.47 0.81 10.25
N MET A 87 -5.55 0.34 9.01
CA MET A 87 -5.10 1.10 7.85
C MET A 87 -6.20 2.04 7.38
N SER A 88 -6.02 3.34 7.64
CA SER A 88 -6.92 4.35 7.09
C SER A 88 -6.78 4.43 5.57
N LYS A 89 -7.77 5.05 4.92
CA LYS A 89 -7.71 5.47 3.52
C LYS A 89 -6.36 6.14 3.20
N ASP A 90 -5.99 7.16 3.98
CA ASP A 90 -4.78 7.95 3.75
C ASP A 90 -3.50 7.11 3.86
N THR A 91 -3.46 6.16 4.81
CA THR A 91 -2.34 5.23 4.95
C THR A 91 -2.16 4.35 3.72
N VAL A 92 -3.26 3.82 3.17
CA VAL A 92 -3.23 3.01 1.93
C VAL A 92 -2.75 3.84 0.74
N LEU A 93 -3.30 5.04 0.57
CA LEU A 93 -2.91 5.92 -0.54
C LEU A 93 -1.45 6.36 -0.43
N ALA A 94 -0.97 6.65 0.78
CA ALA A 94 0.44 6.95 1.04
C ALA A 94 1.35 5.77 0.70
N LEU A 95 0.93 4.53 1.02
CA LEU A 95 1.65 3.32 0.63
C LEU A 95 1.71 3.18 -0.90
N LEU A 96 0.60 3.33 -1.61
CA LEU A 96 0.56 3.27 -3.08
C LEU A 96 1.45 4.36 -3.71
N LYS A 97 1.48 5.56 -3.13
CA LYS A 97 2.41 6.64 -3.54
C LYS A 97 3.87 6.26 -3.34
N CYS A 98 4.22 5.63 -2.21
CA CYS A 98 5.58 5.13 -1.96
C CYS A 98 5.99 4.05 -2.96
N ILE A 99 5.09 3.12 -3.26
CA ILE A 99 5.30 2.06 -4.25
C ILE A 99 5.50 2.66 -5.65
N SER A 100 4.63 3.61 -6.05
CA SER A 100 4.76 4.35 -7.30
C SER A 100 6.13 4.98 -7.48
N LYS A 101 6.64 5.64 -6.43
CA LYS A 101 7.98 6.24 -6.42
C LYS A 101 9.10 5.21 -6.51
N SER A 102 8.96 4.06 -5.84
CA SER A 102 9.92 2.96 -5.98
C SER A 102 10.06 2.53 -7.45
N PHE A 103 8.95 2.43 -8.17
CA PHE A 103 8.96 2.03 -9.59
C PHE A 103 9.58 3.05 -10.54
N GLN A 104 9.74 4.31 -10.15
CA GLN A 104 10.49 5.29 -10.95
C GLN A 104 12.00 4.99 -10.91
N THR A 105 12.46 4.25 -9.91
CA THR A 105 13.87 3.94 -9.68
C THR A 105 14.24 2.49 -9.95
N THR A 106 13.30 1.55 -9.81
CA THR A 106 13.52 0.11 -10.04
C THR A 106 12.42 -0.46 -10.93
N SER A 107 12.78 -1.38 -11.83
CA SER A 107 11.82 -2.07 -12.69
C SER A 107 10.91 -3.03 -11.92
N GLU A 108 11.42 -3.63 -10.85
CA GLU A 108 10.72 -4.66 -10.07
C GLU A 108 10.72 -4.35 -8.56
N LEU A 109 9.72 -4.92 -7.86
CA LEU A 109 9.65 -4.91 -6.40
C LEU A 109 10.48 -6.06 -5.82
N PRO A 110 11.18 -5.84 -4.70
CA PRO A 110 11.86 -6.92 -3.99
C PRO A 110 10.90 -8.06 -3.61
N GLU A 111 11.33 -9.31 -3.71
CA GLU A 111 10.50 -10.47 -3.35
C GLU A 111 10.03 -10.43 -1.88
N ASP A 112 10.87 -9.96 -0.98
CA ASP A 112 10.49 -9.77 0.43
C ASP A 112 9.37 -8.74 0.58
N PHE A 113 9.35 -7.71 -0.26
CA PHE A 113 8.26 -6.73 -0.28
C PHE A 113 6.97 -7.36 -0.80
N LYS A 114 7.04 -8.12 -1.91
CA LYS A 114 5.88 -8.85 -2.46
C LYS A 114 5.24 -9.78 -1.43
N LYS A 115 6.06 -10.50 -0.65
CA LYS A 115 5.57 -11.34 0.46
C LYS A 115 4.87 -10.53 1.56
N LYS A 116 5.40 -9.34 1.90
CA LYS A 116 4.82 -8.47 2.94
C LYS A 116 3.49 -7.85 2.52
N ILE A 117 3.29 -7.53 1.24
CA ILE A 117 2.03 -6.99 0.71
C ILE A 117 0.99 -8.08 0.42
N ASN A 118 1.37 -9.36 0.41
CA ASN A 118 0.45 -10.48 0.25
C ASN A 118 -0.29 -10.76 1.58
N LYS A 119 -1.09 -9.79 2.01
CA LYS A 119 -1.99 -9.82 3.16
C LYS A 119 -3.31 -9.16 2.78
N GLU A 120 -4.35 -9.44 3.55
CA GLU A 120 -5.66 -8.82 3.34
C GLU A 120 -5.67 -7.40 3.90
N TRP A 121 -5.36 -6.39 3.07
CA TRP A 121 -5.31 -4.98 3.49
C TRP A 121 -6.00 -4.01 2.52
N LEU A 122 -6.29 -4.44 1.29
CA LEU A 122 -7.07 -3.62 0.36
C LEU A 122 -8.56 -3.84 0.61
N LYS A 123 -9.27 -2.74 0.86
CA LYS A 123 -10.71 -2.76 1.07
C LYS A 123 -11.41 -2.94 -0.28
N THR A 124 -12.33 -3.89 -0.30
CA THR A 124 -13.20 -4.16 -1.43
C THR A 124 -14.65 -4.12 -0.98
N THR A 125 -15.57 -4.13 -1.93
CA THR A 125 -17.01 -4.31 -1.70
C THR A 125 -17.33 -5.64 -1.00
N MET A 126 -16.37 -6.57 -0.95
CA MET A 126 -16.47 -7.88 -0.32
C MET A 126 -15.54 -8.04 0.90
N GLY A 127 -15.19 -6.92 1.54
CA GLY A 127 -14.29 -6.87 2.70
C GLY A 127 -12.82 -6.67 2.33
N TYR A 128 -11.91 -6.91 3.26
CA TYR A 128 -10.47 -6.76 3.00
C TYR A 128 -9.92 -7.98 2.26
N ARG A 129 -9.06 -7.74 1.26
CA ARG A 129 -8.51 -8.77 0.38
C ARG A 129 -7.03 -8.52 0.09
N CYS A 130 -6.33 -9.59 -0.28
CA CYS A 130 -4.99 -9.48 -0.84
C CYS A 130 -5.06 -8.78 -2.21
N PRO A 131 -4.01 -8.03 -2.61
CA PRO A 131 -4.01 -7.33 -3.89
C PRO A 131 -4.34 -8.21 -5.10
N ASP A 132 -3.83 -9.44 -5.14
CA ASP A 132 -4.09 -10.44 -6.19
C ASP A 132 -5.54 -10.95 -6.23
N LYS A 133 -6.36 -10.61 -5.23
CA LYS A 133 -7.79 -10.94 -5.13
C LYS A 133 -8.68 -9.71 -5.27
N CYS A 134 -8.14 -8.59 -5.72
CA CYS A 134 -8.87 -7.34 -5.92
C CYS A 134 -9.02 -7.03 -7.41
N VAL A 135 -10.16 -6.44 -7.78
CA VAL A 135 -10.41 -5.91 -9.12
C VAL A 135 -10.62 -4.41 -9.04
N LEU A 136 -9.92 -3.63 -9.88
CA LEU A 136 -10.23 -2.21 -10.01
C LEU A 136 -11.53 -2.05 -10.80
N PHE A 137 -12.52 -1.39 -10.21
CA PHE A 137 -13.78 -1.10 -10.88
C PHE A 137 -13.56 -0.11 -12.02
N ASP A 138 -14.21 -0.36 -13.16
CA ASP A 138 -14.16 0.50 -14.34
C ASP A 138 -15.57 1.05 -14.61
N PRO A 139 -15.87 2.31 -14.27
CA PRO A 139 -17.20 2.90 -14.44
C PRO A 139 -17.68 2.96 -15.90
N ASP A 140 -16.75 2.96 -16.86
CA ASP A 140 -17.08 2.98 -18.29
C ASP A 140 -17.57 1.60 -18.77
N ASN A 141 -17.44 0.56 -17.94
CA ASN A 141 -17.96 -0.75 -18.22
C ASN A 141 -19.39 -0.91 -17.70
N SER A 142 -20.36 -1.10 -18.60
CA SER A 142 -21.78 -1.21 -18.28
C SER A 142 -22.25 -2.61 -17.87
N PHE A 143 -21.38 -3.63 -17.89
CA PHE A 143 -21.81 -5.02 -17.75
C PHE A 143 -21.97 -5.50 -16.30
N ILE A 144 -21.37 -4.81 -15.33
CA ILE A 144 -21.37 -5.22 -13.92
C ILE A 144 -21.47 -4.03 -12.97
N CYS A 145 -21.93 -4.29 -11.75
CA CYS A 145 -22.02 -3.34 -10.65
C CYS A 145 -20.96 -3.63 -9.58
N ARG A 146 -20.79 -2.69 -8.65
CA ARG A 146 -19.79 -2.77 -7.58
C ARG A 146 -20.03 -3.95 -6.63
N GLU A 147 -21.25 -4.43 -6.52
CA GLU A 147 -21.64 -5.53 -5.63
C GLU A 147 -21.41 -6.91 -6.27
N ASP A 148 -20.99 -6.97 -7.53
CA ASP A 148 -20.92 -8.21 -8.31
C ASP A 148 -19.62 -9.01 -8.10
N GLY A 149 -18.66 -8.47 -7.36
CA GLY A 149 -17.34 -9.06 -7.20
C GLY A 149 -16.46 -8.28 -6.22
N PRO A 150 -15.18 -8.68 -6.05
CA PRO A 150 -14.28 -8.09 -5.08
C PRO A 150 -13.65 -6.80 -5.63
N PHE A 151 -14.51 -5.82 -5.92
CA PHE A 151 -14.08 -4.54 -6.47
C PHE A 151 -13.47 -3.66 -5.40
N ILE A 152 -12.34 -3.01 -5.71
CA ILE A 152 -11.72 -2.03 -4.82
C ILE A 152 -12.75 -0.94 -4.49
N ASP A 153 -12.95 -0.70 -3.19
CA ASP A 153 -14.00 0.16 -2.67
C ASP A 153 -13.65 1.64 -2.93
N ASP A 154 -14.11 2.16 -4.08
CA ASP A 154 -13.92 3.54 -4.50
C ASP A 154 -14.76 4.54 -3.69
N GLU A 155 -15.80 4.09 -2.98
CA GLU A 155 -16.51 4.92 -2.00
C GLU A 155 -15.64 5.17 -0.76
N PHE A 156 -14.90 4.15 -0.33
CA PHE A 156 -13.94 4.29 0.78
C PHE A 156 -12.66 5.02 0.36
N TYR A 157 -12.07 4.68 -0.78
CA TYR A 157 -10.80 5.28 -1.22
C TYR A 157 -10.97 6.60 -1.97
N GLY A 158 -12.17 6.91 -2.47
CA GLY A 158 -12.41 8.03 -3.38
C GLY A 158 -11.87 7.77 -4.79
N SER A 159 -12.17 8.69 -5.70
CA SER A 159 -11.77 8.59 -7.12
C SER A 159 -10.25 8.60 -7.34
N GLU A 160 -9.47 9.06 -6.36
CA GLU A 160 -8.01 9.08 -6.44
C GLU A 160 -7.37 7.69 -6.53
N ILE A 161 -8.06 6.64 -6.11
CA ILE A 161 -7.57 5.26 -6.24
C ILE A 161 -7.32 4.89 -7.72
N ALA A 162 -8.09 5.47 -8.64
CA ALA A 162 -7.93 5.26 -10.07
C ALA A 162 -6.60 5.82 -10.60
N ALA A 163 -6.04 6.86 -9.97
CA ALA A 163 -4.72 7.39 -10.32
C ALA A 163 -3.58 6.39 -10.04
N PHE A 164 -3.84 5.38 -9.21
CA PHE A 164 -2.90 4.32 -8.87
C PHE A 164 -3.09 3.05 -9.70
N LYS A 165 -3.85 3.08 -10.80
CA LYS A 165 -4.11 1.92 -11.68
C LYS A 165 -2.84 1.12 -11.99
N ASP A 166 -1.79 1.77 -12.50
CA ASP A 166 -0.55 1.06 -12.86
C ASP A 166 0.15 0.43 -11.64
N VAL A 167 0.08 1.09 -10.48
CA VAL A 167 0.65 0.59 -9.23
C VAL A 167 -0.13 -0.62 -8.72
N LEU A 168 -1.46 -0.54 -8.75
CA LEU A 168 -2.38 -1.62 -8.38
C LEU A 168 -2.11 -2.87 -9.25
N GLY A 169 -1.94 -2.68 -10.56
CA GLY A 169 -1.57 -3.77 -11.46
C GLY A 169 -0.25 -4.43 -11.09
N LYS A 170 0.78 -3.62 -10.77
CA LYS A 170 2.11 -4.14 -10.39
C LYS A 170 2.15 -4.87 -9.06
N ILE A 171 1.26 -4.54 -8.12
CA ILE A 171 1.14 -5.28 -6.86
C ILE A 171 0.24 -6.53 -6.97
N GLY A 172 -0.35 -6.77 -8.15
CA GLY A 172 -1.11 -7.98 -8.46
C GLY A 172 -2.62 -7.76 -8.64
N ALA A 173 -3.15 -6.57 -8.40
CA ALA A 173 -4.57 -6.31 -8.58
C ALA A 173 -4.97 -6.34 -10.06
N VAL A 174 -6.18 -6.82 -10.31
CA VAL A 174 -6.71 -6.92 -11.67
C VAL A 174 -7.24 -5.55 -12.09
N VAL A 175 -6.49 -4.86 -12.95
CA VAL A 175 -6.83 -3.50 -13.42
C VAL A 175 -7.61 -3.46 -14.72
N ASN A 176 -7.67 -4.60 -15.41
CA ASN A 176 -8.55 -4.81 -16.55
C ASN A 176 -9.65 -5.76 -16.12
N ILE A 177 -10.86 -5.22 -16.00
CA ILE A 177 -12.03 -5.95 -15.54
C ILE A 177 -12.24 -7.24 -16.34
N LYS A 178 -11.99 -7.25 -17.66
CA LYS A 178 -12.12 -8.47 -18.49
C LYS A 178 -11.20 -9.62 -18.07
N CYS A 179 -10.10 -9.33 -17.37
CA CYS A 179 -9.19 -10.31 -16.79
C CYS A 179 -9.60 -10.75 -15.38
N GLY A 180 -10.61 -10.12 -14.77
CA GLY A 180 -11.09 -10.39 -13.41
C GLY A 180 -12.24 -11.40 -13.36
N HIS A 181 -12.56 -12.04 -14.49
CA HIS A 181 -13.70 -12.95 -14.60
C HIS A 181 -13.61 -14.14 -13.63
N GLU A 182 -12.41 -14.66 -13.33
CA GLU A 182 -12.26 -15.74 -12.34
C GLU A 182 -12.66 -15.29 -10.93
N LEU A 183 -12.18 -14.10 -10.52
CA LEU A 183 -12.51 -13.53 -9.21
C LEU A 183 -14.01 -13.25 -9.12
N VAL A 184 -14.61 -12.67 -10.15
CA VAL A 184 -16.06 -12.42 -10.20
C VAL A 184 -16.86 -13.73 -10.20
N ALA A 185 -16.44 -14.75 -10.96
CA ALA A 185 -17.11 -16.05 -11.01
C ALA A 185 -17.13 -16.76 -9.65
N GLN A 186 -16.09 -16.61 -8.83
CA GLN A 186 -16.07 -17.15 -7.46
C GLN A 186 -17.20 -16.55 -6.60
N HIS A 187 -17.60 -15.31 -6.85
CA HIS A 187 -18.66 -14.62 -6.11
C HIS A 187 -20.06 -15.07 -6.53
N LEU A 188 -20.24 -15.52 -7.79
CA LEU A 188 -21.51 -16.06 -8.29
C LEU A 188 -22.09 -17.14 -7.37
N ARG A 189 -21.25 -18.01 -6.82
CA ARG A 189 -21.66 -19.12 -5.93
C ARG A 189 -22.26 -18.67 -4.60
N SER A 190 -22.03 -17.42 -4.20
CA SER A 190 -22.50 -16.86 -2.93
C SER A 190 -23.79 -16.05 -3.04
N HIS A 191 -24.20 -15.65 -4.25
CA HIS A 191 -25.40 -14.84 -4.46
C HIS A 191 -26.67 -15.68 -4.51
N LYS A 192 -27.77 -15.09 -4.02
CA LYS A 192 -29.12 -15.63 -4.11
C LYS A 192 -30.07 -14.75 -4.92
N ASP A 193 -29.61 -13.55 -5.29
CA ASP A 193 -30.40 -12.58 -6.04
C ASP A 193 -30.34 -12.89 -7.55
N PRO A 194 -31.48 -13.21 -8.20
CA PRO A 194 -31.49 -13.58 -9.61
C PRO A 194 -31.00 -12.47 -10.56
N VAL A 195 -31.18 -11.19 -10.19
CA VAL A 195 -30.76 -10.05 -11.02
C VAL A 195 -29.24 -9.94 -11.05
N THR A 196 -28.61 -10.00 -9.86
CA THR A 196 -27.16 -10.01 -9.69
C THR A 196 -26.53 -11.23 -10.38
N ILE A 197 -27.12 -12.42 -10.20
CA ILE A 197 -26.68 -13.65 -10.89
C ILE A 197 -26.71 -13.47 -12.40
N SER A 198 -27.80 -12.91 -12.95
CA SER A 198 -27.94 -12.69 -14.39
C SER A 198 -26.90 -11.71 -14.92
N ARG A 199 -26.66 -10.61 -14.20
CA ARG A 199 -25.66 -9.59 -14.57
C ARG A 199 -24.24 -10.16 -14.57
N ILE A 200 -23.85 -10.85 -13.50
CA ILE A 200 -22.57 -11.56 -13.41
C ILE A 200 -22.43 -12.57 -14.55
N TYR A 201 -23.46 -13.38 -14.81
CA TYR A 201 -23.43 -14.38 -15.87
C TYR A 201 -23.22 -13.75 -17.26
N MET A 202 -23.97 -12.69 -17.59
CA MET A 202 -23.82 -11.95 -18.85
C MET A 202 -22.38 -11.43 -19.02
N TYR A 203 -21.81 -10.89 -17.96
CA TYR A 203 -20.42 -10.46 -17.96
C TYR A 203 -19.42 -11.60 -18.19
N LEU A 204 -19.62 -12.77 -17.56
CA LEU A 204 -18.76 -13.93 -17.75
C LEU A 204 -18.82 -14.45 -19.20
N VAL A 205 -19.99 -14.40 -19.83
CA VAL A 205 -20.18 -14.74 -21.26
C VAL A 205 -19.41 -13.76 -22.15
N GLU A 206 -19.51 -12.45 -21.90
CA GLU A 206 -18.74 -11.43 -22.63
C GLU A 206 -17.22 -11.61 -22.48
N CYS A 207 -16.78 -12.08 -21.31
CA CYS A 207 -15.38 -12.41 -21.05
C CYS A 207 -14.92 -13.74 -21.67
N LYS A 208 -15.82 -14.48 -22.34
CA LYS A 208 -15.59 -15.83 -22.87
C LYS A 208 -15.07 -16.79 -21.79
N TRP A 209 -15.58 -16.66 -20.57
CA TRP A 209 -15.18 -17.50 -19.46
C TRP A 209 -15.66 -18.94 -19.69
N CYS A 210 -14.73 -19.90 -19.63
CA CYS A 210 -15.03 -21.33 -19.65
C CYS A 210 -14.72 -21.90 -18.27
N THR A 211 -15.63 -22.74 -17.74
CA THR A 211 -15.34 -23.53 -16.54
C THR A 211 -14.18 -24.48 -16.88
N GLN A 212 -13.07 -24.38 -16.16
CA GLN A 212 -12.09 -25.46 -16.16
C GLN A 212 -12.71 -26.58 -15.32
N ASP A 213 -13.15 -27.63 -16.00
CA ASP A 213 -13.63 -28.87 -15.40
C ASP A 213 -12.49 -29.66 -14.73
#